data_AF-A0A498D1D6-F1
#
_entry.id   AF-A0A498D1D6-F1
#
_cell.length_a   1.000
_cell.length_b   1.000
_cell.length_c   1.000
_cell.angle_alpha   90.00
_cell.angle_beta   90.00
_cell.angle_gamma   90.00
#
_symmetry.space_group_name_H-M   'P 1'
#
loop_
_entity.id
_entity.type
_entity.pdbx_description
1 polymer ?
#
loop_
_entity_poly.entity_id
_entity_poly.type
_entity_poly.pdbx_seq_one_letter_code
_entity_poly.pdbx_strand_id
1 'polypeptide(L)' 'MAEDVTEKAEPQVKKADVGDKIKVVKGLQKGKEGKVLIVRENSVIIKTGTHPQTGEPIKTVVNHKNYKKAK' A
#
# COMPACT_ATOMS: atom_id res chain seq x y z
N MET A 1 28.57 -20.77 -23.42
CA MET A 1 27.13 -21.06 -23.54
C MET A 1 26.41 -19.79 -23.10
N ALA A 2 25.82 -19.14 -24.08
CA ALA A 2 25.10 -17.88 -23.92
C ALA A 2 23.64 -18.16 -23.49
N GLU A 3 23.01 -17.09 -23.01
CA GLU A 3 21.56 -16.82 -23.02
C GLU A 3 20.77 -17.51 -21.89
N ASP A 4 20.40 -16.76 -20.84
CA ASP A 4 19.23 -15.88 -20.80
C ASP A 4 17.94 -16.69 -20.91
N VAL A 5 17.32 -16.95 -19.75
CA VAL A 5 15.92 -17.39 -19.69
C VAL A 5 15.16 -16.37 -18.86
N THR A 6 14.55 -15.49 -19.64
CA THR A 6 13.48 -14.57 -19.34
C THR A 6 12.31 -15.21 -18.57
N GLU A 7 11.87 -14.45 -17.57
CA GLU A 7 10.47 -14.17 -17.23
C GLU A 7 9.50 -15.34 -17.01
N LYS A 8 9.23 -15.59 -15.72
CA LYS A 8 7.84 -15.65 -15.26
C LYS A 8 7.61 -14.49 -14.30
N ALA A 9 7.31 -13.32 -14.86
CA ALA A 9 6.62 -12.28 -14.12
C ALA A 9 5.22 -12.81 -13.78
N GLU A 10 5.13 -13.48 -12.63
CA GLU A 10 3.89 -13.52 -11.86
C GLU A 10 3.31 -12.09 -11.87
N PRO A 11 1.99 -11.87 -11.92
CA PRO A 11 1.45 -10.55 -11.66
C PRO A 11 1.91 -10.20 -10.25
N GLN A 12 3.05 -9.51 -10.15
CA GLN A 12 3.61 -9.04 -8.90
C GLN A 12 2.52 -8.13 -8.39
N VAL A 13 1.70 -8.67 -7.49
CA VAL A 13 0.86 -7.89 -6.62
C VAL A 13 1.88 -6.93 -6.04
N LYS A 14 1.89 -5.68 -6.50
CA LYS A 14 2.86 -4.66 -6.11
C LYS A 14 2.58 -4.38 -4.64
N LYS A 15 3.03 -5.28 -3.77
CA LYS A 15 2.90 -5.22 -2.32
C LYS A 15 3.66 -3.97 -1.94
N ALA A 16 2.95 -3.04 -1.31
CA ALA A 16 3.54 -1.79 -0.88
C ALA A 16 4.54 -2.10 0.21
N ASP A 17 5.67 -1.42 0.14
CA ASP A 17 6.75 -1.58 1.08
C ASP A 17 6.57 -0.58 2.23
N VAL A 18 7.30 -0.78 3.33
CA VAL A 18 7.29 0.19 4.42
C VAL A 18 7.88 1.50 3.90
N GLY A 19 7.14 2.60 4.04
CA GLY A 19 7.52 3.92 3.57
C GLY A 19 6.93 4.33 2.21
N ASP A 20 6.35 3.38 1.47
CA ASP A 20 5.71 3.62 0.18
C ASP A 20 4.42 4.45 0.35
N LYS A 21 4.04 5.25 -0.66
CA LYS A 21 2.74 5.91 -0.68
C LYS A 21 1.75 5.06 -1.46
N ILE A 22 0.64 4.74 -0.83
CA ILE A 22 -0.45 4.04 -1.49
C ILE A 22 -1.72 4.88 -1.50
N LYS A 23 -2.48 4.72 -2.57
CA LYS A 23 -3.81 5.28 -2.73
C LYS A 23 -4.84 4.18 -2.56
N VAL A 24 -5.72 4.34 -1.58
CA VAL A 24 -6.81 3.40 -1.37
C VAL A 24 -7.81 3.58 -2.51
N VAL A 25 -8.07 2.51 -3.26
CA VAL A 25 -9.01 2.51 -4.40
C VAL A 25 -10.36 1.88 -4.07
N LYS A 26 -10.42 1.09 -2.99
CA LYS A 26 -11.64 0.41 -2.51
C LYS A 26 -11.75 0.49 -0.99
N GLY A 27 -12.98 0.60 -0.48
CA GLY A 27 -13.32 0.62 0.94
C GLY A 27 -13.68 2.01 1.47
N LEU A 28 -13.84 2.12 2.80
CA LEU A 28 -14.26 3.34 3.51
C LEU A 28 -13.29 4.53 3.32
N GLN A 29 -12.04 4.23 2.99
CA GLN A 29 -10.99 5.23 2.79
C GLN A 29 -10.66 5.41 1.29
N LYS A 30 -11.53 4.97 0.37
CA LYS A 30 -11.36 5.14 -1.07
C LYS A 30 -11.06 6.60 -1.43
N GLY A 31 -10.05 6.79 -2.26
CA GLY A 31 -9.55 8.11 -2.67
C GLY A 31 -8.52 8.70 -1.72
N LYS A 32 -8.39 8.19 -0.48
CA LYS A 32 -7.37 8.66 0.45
C LYS A 32 -6.01 8.08 0.10
N GLU A 33 -5.01 8.91 0.29
CA GLU A 33 -3.61 8.55 0.12
C GLU A 33 -2.97 8.46 1.49
N GLY A 34 -2.08 7.49 1.66
CA GLY A 34 -1.42 7.30 2.92
C GLY A 34 -0.06 6.65 2.77
N LYS A 35 0.82 6.97 3.71
CA LYS A 35 2.15 6.38 3.78
C LYS A 35 2.08 5.06 4.52
N VAL A 36 2.60 3.99 3.94
CA VAL A 36 2.69 2.67 4.58
C VAL A 36 3.67 2.76 5.74
N LEU A 37 3.16 2.44 6.93
CA LEU A 37 3.94 2.34 8.14
C LEU A 37 4.41 0.91 8.37
N ILE A 38 3.52 -0.05 8.12
CA ILE A 38 3.75 -1.46 8.41
C ILE A 38 3.10 -2.28 7.30
N VAL A 39 3.82 -3.29 6.84
CA VAL A 39 3.31 -4.28 5.88
C VAL A 39 3.10 -5.58 6.64
N ARG A 40 1.90 -6.13 6.55
CA ARG A 40 1.56 -7.48 7.01
C ARG A 40 1.37 -8.37 5.78
N GLU A 41 1.18 -9.67 6.01
CA GLU A 41 1.09 -10.67 4.96
C GLU A 41 -0.10 -10.47 3.99
N ASN A 42 -1.25 -10.01 4.53
CA ASN A 42 -2.50 -9.80 3.80
C ASN A 42 -2.99 -8.33 3.80
N SER A 43 -2.30 -7.44 4.49
CA SER A 43 -2.72 -6.05 4.64
C SER A 43 -1.55 -5.12 4.94
N VAL A 44 -1.72 -3.84 4.65
CA VAL A 44 -0.80 -2.77 5.00
C VAL A 44 -1.48 -1.78 5.93
N ILE A 45 -0.72 -1.25 6.88
CA ILE A 45 -1.16 -0.16 7.74
C ILE A 45 -0.62 1.12 7.14
N ILE A 46 -1.50 2.04 6.80
CA ILE A 46 -1.15 3.37 6.31
C ILE A 46 -1.53 4.46 7.28
N LYS A 47 -0.76 5.54 7.27
CA LYS A 47 -1.16 6.82 7.83
C LYS A 47 -1.81 7.66 6.73
N THR A 48 -3.13 7.88 6.79
CA THR A 48 -3.86 8.72 5.83
C THR A 48 -3.90 10.20 6.23
N GLY A 49 -3.56 10.52 7.48
CA GLY A 49 -3.50 11.89 7.95
C GLY A 49 -3.36 11.98 9.46
N THR A 50 -3.69 13.14 10.00
CA THR A 50 -3.74 13.42 11.44
C THR A 50 -5.10 14.03 11.73
N HIS A 51 -5.76 13.60 12.81
CA HIS A 51 -7.06 14.13 13.19
C HIS A 51 -6.89 15.58 13.67
N PRO A 52 -7.62 16.57 13.09
CA PRO A 52 -7.43 17.98 13.44
C PRO A 52 -7.84 18.36 14.87
N GLN A 53 -8.65 17.52 15.55
CA GLN A 53 -9.11 17.79 16.92
C GLN A 53 -8.21 17.17 17.99
N THR A 54 -7.76 15.93 17.79
CA THR A 54 -6.98 15.20 18.81
C THR A 54 -5.49 15.15 18.51
N GLY A 55 -5.07 15.55 17.30
CA GLY A 55 -3.68 15.43 16.86
C GLY A 55 -3.23 13.98 16.62
N GLU A 56 -4.17 13.02 16.68
CA GLU A 56 -3.82 11.61 16.55
C GLU A 56 -3.65 11.19 15.08
N PRO A 57 -2.61 10.40 14.75
CA PRO A 57 -2.43 9.90 13.40
C PRO A 57 -3.56 8.93 13.02
N ILE A 58 -4.25 9.21 11.92
CA ILE A 58 -5.28 8.32 11.38
C ILE A 58 -4.59 7.15 10.70
N LYS A 59 -4.54 6.02 11.42
CA LYS A 59 -4.01 4.75 10.93
C LYS A 59 -5.15 3.94 10.32
N THR A 60 -4.94 3.45 9.11
CA THR A 60 -5.93 2.66 8.38
C THR A 60 -5.30 1.36 7.93
N VAL A 61 -5.98 0.24 8.16
CA VAL A 61 -5.59 -1.06 7.63
C VAL A 61 -6.21 -1.22 6.25
N VAL A 62 -5.41 -1.53 5.24
CA VAL A 62 -5.85 -1.70 3.85
C VAL A 62 -5.29 -2.99 3.29
N ASN A 63 -6.15 -3.78 2.67
CA ASN A 63 -5.71 -5.02 2.01
C ASN A 63 -4.90 -4.70 0.74
N HIS A 64 -3.92 -5.53 0.41
CA HIS A 64 -3.15 -5.46 -0.85
C HIS A 64 -4.01 -5.39 -2.12
N LYS A 65 -5.23 -5.92 -2.08
CA LYS A 65 -6.19 -5.85 -3.20
C LYS A 65 -6.93 -4.51 -3.32
N ASN A 66 -6.94 -3.69 -2.27
CA ASN A 66 -7.79 -2.51 -2.13
C ASN A 66 -7.06 -1.17 -2.28
N TYR A 67 -5.76 -1.20 -2.56
CA TYR A 67 -4.97 0.00 -2.84
C TYR A 67 -4.17 -0.14 -4.14
N LYS A 68 -3.75 1.00 -4.69
CA LYS A 68 -2.73 1.08 -5.73
C LYS A 68 -1.51 1.80 -5.17
N LYS A 69 -0.30 1.32 -5.47
CA LYS A 69 0.91 2.10 -5.19
C LYS A 69 0.87 3.38 -6.03
N ALA A 70 1.09 4.52 -5.40
CA ALA A 70 1.42 5.74 -6.13
C ALA A 70 2.91 5.63 -6.50
N LYS A 71 3.22 5.77 -7.79
CA LYS A 71 4.58 5.63 -8.32
C LYS A 71 5.48 6.76 -7.79
#